data_AF-I7IL10-F1
#
_entry.id   AF-I7IL10-F1
#
_cell.length_a   1.000
_cell.length_b   1.000
_cell.length_c   1.000
_cell.angle_alpha   90.00
_cell.angle_beta   90.00
_cell.angle_gamma   90.00
#
_symmetry.space_group_name_H-M   'P 1'
#
loop_
_entity.id
_entity.type
_entity.pdbx_description
1 polymer ?
#
loop_
_entity_poly.entity_id
_entity_poly.type
_entity_poly.pdbx_seq_one_letter_code
_entity_poly.pdbx_strand_id
1 'polypeptide(L)'
;MKLIPSFFVCALSLSLAACGSQPSWLMKKRFFPGWQHSPRYVNSYDFDWHMKGTQHILPKQVFSTENEVWFEFPDLNVIDGLPMIFSLDPYRGKEKIMKIYQNPPYLVIKGRHSQIRIRHKNADAVVWRELK
;
A
#
# COMPACT_ATOMS: atom_id res chain seq x y z
N MET A 1 12.69 59.17 0.47
CA MET A 1 11.94 57.90 0.56
C MET A 1 11.98 57.22 -0.80
N LYS A 2 12.69 56.09 -0.93
CA LYS A 2 12.77 55.33 -2.19
C LYS A 2 11.58 54.40 -2.27
N LEU A 3 10.67 54.65 -3.22
CA LEU A 3 9.56 53.76 -3.57
C LEU A 3 10.15 52.47 -4.14
N ILE A 4 10.05 51.39 -3.37
CA ILE A 4 10.37 50.05 -3.85
C ILE A 4 9.34 49.72 -4.94
N PRO A 5 9.76 49.37 -6.17
CA PRO A 5 8.83 49.16 -7.26
C PRO A 5 7.99 47.91 -6.97
N SER A 6 6.67 48.10 -6.84
CA SER A 6 5.65 47.07 -6.54
C SER A 6 5.71 45.83 -7.45
N PHE A 7 6.32 45.97 -8.63
CA PHE A 7 6.61 44.88 -9.56
C PHE A 7 7.52 43.78 -8.99
N PHE A 8 8.52 44.14 -8.17
CA PHE A 8 9.45 43.16 -7.59
C PHE A 8 8.77 42.24 -6.56
N VAL A 9 7.77 42.76 -5.85
CA VAL A 9 7.02 42.02 -4.82
C VAL A 9 6.05 41.01 -5.47
N CYS A 10 5.43 41.36 -6.60
CA CYS A 10 4.55 40.46 -7.35
C CYS A 10 5.33 39.32 -8.03
N ALA A 11 6.50 39.62 -8.59
CA ALA A 11 7.35 38.60 -9.21
C ALA A 11 7.91 37.60 -8.18
N LEU A 12 8.24 38.06 -6.97
CA LEU A 12 8.73 37.20 -5.90
C LEU A 12 7.62 36.31 -5.30
N SER A 13 6.39 36.81 -5.20
CA SER A 13 5.27 35.99 -4.69
C SER A 13 4.84 34.87 -5.66
N LEU A 14 4.96 35.09 -6.97
CA LEU A 14 4.69 34.05 -7.98
C LEU A 14 5.72 32.92 -7.98
N SER A 15 7.00 33.19 -7.67
CA SER A 15 8.05 32.16 -7.62
C SER A 15 7.98 31.28 -6.37
N LEU A 16 7.41 31.77 -5.26
CA LEU A 16 7.17 30.93 -4.06
C LEU A 16 6.03 29.92 -4.26
N ALA A 17 5.01 30.24 -5.06
CA ALA A 17 3.90 29.32 -5.33
C ALA A 17 4.33 28.09 -6.15
N ALA A 18 5.36 28.23 -7.00
CA ALA A 18 5.89 27.14 -7.83
C ALA A 18 6.73 26.11 -7.04
N CYS A 19 7.22 26.45 -5.84
CA CYS A 19 8.01 25.54 -5.00
C CYS A 19 7.15 24.56 -4.17
N GLY A 20 5.82 24.72 -4.15
CA GLY A 20 4.92 23.88 -3.34
C GLY A 20 4.33 22.67 -4.06
N SER A 21 4.19 22.70 -5.39
CA SER A 21 3.49 21.66 -6.14
C SER A 21 4.46 20.65 -6.74
N GLN A 22 4.97 19.74 -5.91
CA GLN A 22 5.73 18.61 -6.43
C GLN A 22 4.77 17.67 -7.22
N PRO A 23 5.12 17.26 -8.45
CA PRO A 23 4.30 16.30 -9.19
C PRO A 23 4.14 14.99 -8.42
N SER A 24 2.92 14.43 -8.43
CA SER A 24 2.60 13.18 -7.71
C SER A 24 3.49 12.01 -8.10
N TRP A 25 3.92 11.93 -9.37
CA TRP A 25 4.86 10.90 -9.85
C TRP A 25 6.25 11.01 -9.19
N LEU A 26 6.73 12.22 -8.92
CA LEU A 26 8.01 12.46 -8.26
C LEU A 26 7.91 12.16 -6.76
N MET A 27 6.78 12.47 -6.12
CA MET A 27 6.50 12.03 -4.75
C MET A 27 6.50 10.51 -4.65
N LYS A 28 5.79 9.82 -5.57
CA LYS A 28 5.73 8.36 -5.63
C LYS A 28 7.12 7.74 -5.77
N LYS A 29 7.98 8.26 -6.64
CA LYS A 29 9.36 7.77 -6.79
C LYS A 29 10.21 7.96 -5.53
N ARG A 30 10.03 9.07 -4.79
CA ARG A 30 10.77 9.36 -3.56
C ARG A 30 10.34 8.45 -2.40
N PHE A 31 9.04 8.22 -2.23
CA PHE A 31 8.54 7.32 -1.19
C PHE A 31 8.75 5.83 -1.55
N PHE A 32 8.87 5.51 -2.84
CA PHE A 32 8.95 4.13 -3.33
C PHE A 32 10.12 3.92 -4.31
N PRO A 33 11.39 4.00 -3.86
CA PRO A 33 12.58 3.96 -4.73
C PRO A 33 12.86 2.62 -5.45
N GLY A 34 11.96 1.64 -5.37
CA GLY A 34 12.01 0.35 -6.08
C GLY A 34 10.88 0.13 -7.09
N TRP A 35 10.15 1.19 -7.47
CA TRP A 35 9.04 1.13 -8.41
C TRP A 35 9.53 0.66 -9.80
N GLN A 36 9.36 -0.62 -10.08
CA GLN A 36 9.42 -1.18 -11.43
C GLN A 36 8.01 -1.61 -11.82
N HIS A 37 7.54 -1.20 -13.00
CA HIS A 37 6.44 -1.88 -13.66
C HIS A 37 6.80 -3.36 -13.74
N SER A 38 6.07 -4.21 -13.02
CA SER A 38 6.24 -5.65 -13.08
C SER A 38 5.73 -6.12 -14.45
N PRO A 39 6.56 -6.59 -15.40
CA PRO A 39 6.10 -7.11 -16.69
C PRO A 39 5.43 -8.49 -16.56
N ARG A 40 4.97 -8.85 -15.36
CA ARG A 40 4.55 -10.21 -15.03
C ARG A 40 3.14 -10.45 -15.55
N TYR A 41 3.06 -11.17 -16.67
CA TYR A 41 1.88 -11.91 -17.05
C TYR A 41 1.69 -13.05 -16.05
N VAL A 42 0.73 -12.89 -15.14
CA VAL A 42 0.31 -13.98 -14.26
C VAL A 42 -0.92 -14.62 -14.92
N ASN A 43 -0.83 -15.92 -15.21
CA ASN A 43 -1.88 -16.62 -15.95
C ASN A 43 -2.96 -17.24 -15.04
N SER A 44 -2.84 -17.10 -13.72
CA SER A 44 -3.74 -17.71 -12.74
C SER A 44 -3.97 -16.75 -11.56
N TYR A 45 -5.13 -16.09 -11.58
CA TYR A 45 -5.62 -15.28 -10.47
C TYR A 45 -6.71 -16.04 -9.74
N ASP A 46 -6.68 -15.99 -8.42
CA ASP A 46 -7.65 -16.60 -7.53
C ASP A 46 -8.21 -15.53 -6.58
N PHE A 47 -9.51 -15.24 -6.72
CA PHE A 47 -10.24 -14.23 -5.98
C PHE A 47 -11.13 -14.83 -4.89
N ASP A 48 -11.11 -16.15 -4.68
CA ASP A 48 -11.95 -16.86 -3.69
C ASP A 48 -11.38 -16.68 -2.28
N TRP A 49 -11.42 -15.43 -1.80
CA TRP A 49 -10.96 -15.02 -0.49
C TRP A 49 -12.12 -14.51 0.36
N HIS A 50 -12.17 -14.98 1.59
CA HIS A 50 -13.05 -14.51 2.63
C HIS A 50 -12.31 -13.55 3.55
N MET A 51 -13.05 -12.65 4.19
CA MET A 51 -12.47 -11.63 5.05
C MET A 51 -13.40 -11.27 6.21
N LYS A 52 -12.81 -11.04 7.39
CA LYS A 52 -13.53 -10.68 8.62
C LYS A 52 -12.64 -9.83 9.50
N GLY A 53 -13.21 -8.80 10.14
CA GLY A 53 -12.49 -7.98 11.10
C GLY A 53 -12.91 -6.53 11.07
N THR A 54 -12.00 -5.66 11.49
CA THR A 54 -12.26 -4.23 11.63
C THR A 54 -12.33 -3.53 10.26
N GLN A 55 -13.44 -2.85 9.97
CA GLN A 55 -13.76 -2.38 8.61
C GLN A 55 -12.71 -1.45 7.98
N HIS A 56 -12.10 -0.54 8.74
CA HIS A 56 -11.14 0.44 8.20
C HIS A 56 -9.77 -0.17 7.81
N ILE A 57 -9.49 -1.42 8.22
CA ILE A 57 -8.27 -2.14 7.82
C ILE A 57 -8.58 -3.37 6.96
N LEU A 58 -9.85 -3.58 6.60
CA LEU A 58 -10.17 -4.63 5.64
C LEU A 58 -9.70 -4.18 4.26
N PRO A 59 -8.98 -5.05 3.52
CA PRO A 59 -8.73 -4.80 2.11
C PRO A 59 -10.05 -4.63 1.36
N LYS A 60 -10.08 -3.72 0.39
CA LYS A 60 -11.16 -3.65 -0.61
C LYS A 60 -11.20 -4.92 -1.46
N GLN A 61 -10.02 -5.46 -1.74
CA GLN A 61 -9.84 -6.62 -2.59
C GLN A 61 -8.63 -7.43 -2.14
N VAL A 62 -8.77 -8.75 -2.17
CA VAL A 62 -7.69 -9.71 -1.98
C VAL A 62 -7.72 -10.71 -3.11
N PHE A 63 -6.55 -11.03 -3.66
CA PHE A 63 -6.41 -12.12 -4.60
C PHE A 63 -5.03 -12.74 -4.50
N SER A 64 -4.90 -13.97 -4.99
CA SER A 64 -3.63 -14.67 -5.05
C SER A 64 -3.26 -15.08 -6.46
N THR A 65 -1.96 -15.25 -6.66
CA THR A 65 -1.37 -15.88 -7.84
C THR A 65 -0.71 -17.19 -7.43
N GLU A 66 0.15 -17.77 -8.27
CA GLU A 66 0.84 -19.02 -7.92
C GLU A 66 1.65 -18.96 -6.62
N ASN A 67 2.27 -17.82 -6.32
CA ASN A 67 3.21 -17.67 -5.19
C ASN A 67 3.16 -16.27 -4.54
N GLU A 68 2.04 -15.57 -4.67
CA GLU A 68 1.88 -14.23 -4.11
C GLU A 68 0.44 -14.03 -3.66
N VAL A 69 0.27 -13.17 -2.65
CA VAL A 69 -1.04 -12.67 -2.25
C VAL A 69 -1.00 -11.14 -2.32
N TRP A 70 -2.04 -10.58 -2.92
CA TRP A 70 -2.17 -9.18 -3.27
C TRP A 70 -3.36 -8.59 -2.52
N PHE A 71 -3.16 -7.40 -1.95
CA PHE A 71 -4.15 -6.69 -1.16
C PHE A 71 -4.30 -5.27 -1.65
N GLU A 72 -5.51 -4.85 -1.95
CA GLU A 72 -5.83 -3.45 -2.16
C GLU A 72 -6.46 -2.87 -0.89
N PHE A 73 -5.89 -1.82 -0.32
CA PHE A 73 -6.49 -1.12 0.81
C PHE A 73 -7.09 0.22 0.37
N PRO A 74 -8.23 0.65 0.97
CA PRO A 74 -8.87 1.92 0.63
C PRO A 74 -7.96 3.12 0.76
N ASP A 75 -7.31 3.23 1.91
CA ASP A 75 -6.68 4.44 2.42
C ASP A 75 -5.27 4.10 2.87
N LEU A 76 -4.48 3.58 1.92
CA LEU A 76 -3.10 3.18 2.16
C LEU A 76 -2.21 4.43 2.26
N ASN A 77 -2.38 5.18 3.35
CA ASN A 77 -1.65 6.40 3.59
C ASN A 77 -0.35 6.05 4.32
N VAL A 78 0.79 6.17 3.61
CA VAL A 78 2.12 5.84 4.16
C VAL A 78 2.42 6.62 5.45
N ILE A 79 1.81 7.81 5.59
CA ILE A 79 1.94 8.68 6.77
C ILE A 79 1.38 8.01 8.04
N ASP A 80 0.30 7.23 7.92
CA ASP A 80 -0.34 6.52 9.04
C ASP A 80 0.32 5.16 9.35
N GLY A 81 1.35 4.79 8.60
CA GLY A 81 2.05 3.52 8.70
C GLY A 81 1.32 2.38 7.97
N LEU A 82 2.10 1.40 7.50
CA LEU A 82 1.56 0.22 6.82
C LEU A 82 0.99 -0.78 7.84
N PRO A 83 -0.03 -1.57 7.47
CA PRO A 83 -0.46 -2.69 8.29
C PRO A 83 0.66 -3.73 8.40
N MET A 84 0.75 -4.37 9.57
CA MET A 84 1.54 -5.58 9.75
C MET A 84 0.76 -6.78 9.23
N ILE A 85 1.40 -7.59 8.39
CA ILE A 85 0.78 -8.76 7.78
C ILE A 85 1.47 -10.02 8.31
N PHE A 86 0.68 -10.97 8.80
CA PHE A 86 1.13 -12.25 9.32
C PHE A 86 0.52 -13.38 8.50
N SER A 87 1.33 -14.35 8.11
CA SER A 87 0.84 -15.64 7.65
C SER A 87 0.50 -16.50 8.87
N LEU A 88 -0.66 -17.16 8.84
CA LEU A 88 -1.09 -18.11 9.86
C LEU A 88 -0.88 -19.53 9.33
N ASP A 89 -0.11 -20.34 10.06
CA ASP A 89 -0.03 -21.78 9.79
C ASP A 89 -1.41 -22.41 10.07
N PRO A 90 -2.10 -22.97 9.05
CA PRO A 90 -3.46 -23.47 9.21
C PRO A 90 -3.54 -24.71 10.12
N TYR A 91 -2.43 -25.41 10.35
CA TYR A 91 -2.38 -26.63 11.17
C TYR A 91 -1.89 -26.34 12.59
N ARG A 92 -0.95 -25.40 12.74
CA ARG A 92 -0.27 -25.11 14.01
C ARG A 92 -0.70 -23.80 14.67
N GLY A 93 -1.46 -22.96 13.96
CA GLY A 93 -1.88 -21.63 14.41
C GLY A 93 -0.73 -20.64 14.64
N LYS A 94 0.49 -20.98 14.23
CA LYS A 94 1.67 -20.12 14.44
C LYS A 94 1.63 -18.95 13.47
N GLU A 95 1.85 -17.75 14.00
CA GLU A 95 1.98 -16.54 13.20
C GLU A 95 3.42 -16.35 12.70
N LYS A 96 3.57 -16.00 11.43
CA LYS A 96 4.84 -15.59 10.85
C LYS A 96 4.69 -14.21 10.23
N ILE A 97 5.48 -13.24 10.71
CA ILE A 97 5.50 -11.90 10.11
C ILE A 97 5.99 -11.96 8.66
N MET A 98 5.28 -11.28 7.77
CA MET A 98 5.54 -11.30 6.33
C MET A 98 6.26 -10.04 5.88
N LYS A 99 7.24 -10.19 5.00
CA LYS A 99 7.82 -9.07 4.27
C LYS A 99 6.81 -8.55 3.25
N ILE A 100 6.53 -7.26 3.32
CA ILE A 100 5.58 -6.58 2.44
C ILE A 100 6.34 -5.93 1.30
N TYR A 101 5.85 -6.15 0.08
CA TYR A 101 6.29 -5.48 -1.13
C TYR A 101 5.17 -4.56 -1.60
N GLN A 102 5.52 -3.41 -2.16
CA GLN A 102 4.53 -2.46 -2.65
C GLN A 102 4.48 -2.52 -4.17
N ASN A 103 3.29 -2.72 -4.71
CA ASN A 103 3.02 -2.59 -6.13
C ASN A 103 1.71 -1.82 -6.31
N PRO A 104 1.74 -0.49 -6.22
CA PRO A 104 0.54 0.34 -6.16
C PRO A 104 -0.46 0.00 -7.28
N PRO A 105 -1.76 -0.16 -6.95
CA PRO A 105 -2.42 0.17 -5.68
C PRO A 105 -2.28 -0.92 -4.59
N TYR A 106 -1.53 -1.98 -4.84
CA TYR A 106 -1.50 -3.18 -3.99
C TYR A 106 -0.31 -3.25 -3.03
N LEU A 107 -0.53 -3.91 -1.90
CA LEU A 107 0.50 -4.57 -1.12
C LEU A 107 0.58 -6.03 -1.53
N VAL A 108 1.79 -6.58 -1.52
CA VAL A 108 2.07 -7.94 -1.97
C VAL A 108 2.91 -8.66 -0.93
N ILE A 109 2.51 -9.87 -0.57
CA ILE A 109 3.36 -10.81 0.15
C ILE A 109 3.71 -11.97 -0.76
N LYS A 110 4.91 -12.54 -0.57
CA LYS A 110 5.38 -13.72 -1.31
C LYS A 110 5.00 -15.00 -0.56
N GLY A 111 4.83 -16.09 -1.29
CA GLY A 111 4.46 -17.39 -0.76
C GLY A 111 3.01 -17.77 -1.05
N ARG A 112 2.73 -19.06 -0.88
CA ARG A 112 1.38 -19.62 -0.84
C ARG A 112 0.87 -19.59 0.58
N HIS A 113 -0.21 -18.84 0.82
CA HIS A 113 -0.82 -18.68 2.14
C HIS A 113 -2.32 -18.90 2.02
N SER A 114 -2.91 -19.62 2.98
CA SER A 114 -4.36 -19.83 3.03
C SER A 114 -5.04 -18.98 4.09
N GLN A 115 -4.30 -18.49 5.09
CA GLN A 115 -4.85 -17.67 6.15
C GLN A 115 -3.85 -16.59 6.56
N ILE A 116 -4.33 -15.36 6.67
CA ILE A 116 -3.51 -14.18 6.83
C ILE A 116 -4.18 -13.26 7.84
N ARG A 117 -3.40 -12.79 8.82
CA ARG A 117 -3.84 -11.81 9.81
C ARG A 117 -3.21 -10.46 9.51
N ILE A 118 -4.03 -9.42 9.61
CA ILE A 118 -3.69 -8.03 9.36
C ILE A 118 -3.87 -7.29 10.67
N ARG A 119 -2.83 -6.59 11.12
CA ARG A 119 -2.89 -5.72 12.30
C ARG A 119 -2.43 -4.32 11.97
N HIS A 120 -3.16 -3.33 12.44
CA HIS A 120 -2.75 -1.93 12.33
C HIS A 120 -3.27 -1.16 13.54
N LYS A 121 -2.37 -0.53 14.30
CA LYS A 121 -2.68 0.11 15.58
C LYS A 121 -3.44 -0.88 16.49
N ASN A 122 -4.70 -0.59 16.84
CA ASN A 122 -5.55 -1.43 17.69
C ASN A 122 -6.57 -2.28 16.91
N ALA A 123 -6.47 -2.31 15.57
CA ALA A 123 -7.38 -3.04 14.70
C ALA A 123 -6.78 -4.38 14.25
N ASP A 124 -7.64 -5.40 14.17
CA ASP A 124 -7.30 -6.74 13.66
C ASP A 124 -8.31 -7.16 12.59
N ALA A 125 -7.81 -7.86 11.57
CA ALA A 125 -8.59 -8.49 10.52
C ALA A 125 -7.91 -9.78 10.06
N VAL A 126 -8.71 -10.72 9.58
CA VAL A 126 -8.26 -11.98 9.02
C VAL A 126 -8.84 -12.14 7.63
N VAL A 127 -8.01 -12.59 6.70
CA VAL A 127 -8.40 -12.99 5.35
C VAL A 127 -7.95 -14.41 5.10
N TRP A 128 -8.81 -15.22 4.48
CA TRP A 128 -8.54 -16.64 4.28
C TRP A 128 -9.18 -17.17 3.01
N ARG A 129 -8.70 -18.32 2.56
CA ARG A 129 -9.24 -19.10 1.45
C ARG A 129 -9.28 -20.57 1.86
N GLU A 130 -10.23 -21.30 1.30
CA GLU A 130 -10.26 -22.75 1.47
C GLU A 130 -9.05 -23.39 0.76
N LEU A 131 -8.43 -24.35 1.41
CA LEU A 131 -7.40 -25.19 0.79
C LEU A 131 -8.12 -26.25 -0.06
N LYS A 132 -7.91 -26.20 -1.37
CA LYS A 132 -8.33 -27.26 -2.30
C LYS A 132 -7.38 -28.45 -2.22
#